data_AF-Q2J9Y0-F1
#
_entry.id   AF-Q2J9Y0-F1
#
_cell.length_a   1.000
_cell.length_b   1.000
_cell.length_c   1.000
_cell.angle_alpha   90.00
_cell.angle_beta   90.00
_cell.angle_gamma   90.00
#
_symmetry.space_group_name_H-M   'P 1'
#
loop_
_entity.id
_entity.type
_entity.pdbx_description
1 polymer ?
#
loop_
_entity_poly.entity_id
_entity_poly.type
_entity_poly.pdbx_seq_one_letter_code
_entity_poly.pdbx_strand_id
1 'polypeptide(L)'
;MSDDRNATCENRIDAQLLSLERWYRRRYKRLEKAQRANDDAREEELHEELEPLAVSARRLVRVEFFWGGPSAHMDAEVDNGQVVAATFHFLDWFDGASRSIDENSNPALLRLAEEMAEVAL
;
A
#
# COMPACT_ATOMS: atom_id res chain seq x y z
N MET A 1 31.10 -11.65 9.18
CA MET A 1 29.64 -11.84 9.38
C MET A 1 29.19 -10.69 10.26
N SER A 2 28.64 -9.62 9.69
CA SER A 2 28.33 -8.39 10.44
C SER A 2 27.02 -8.52 11.22
N ASP A 3 26.99 -7.77 12.32
CA ASP A 3 26.12 -7.87 13.49
C ASP A 3 24.68 -7.35 13.24
N ASP A 4 23.96 -7.97 12.29
CA ASP A 4 22.65 -7.49 11.81
C ASP A 4 21.48 -7.70 12.79
N ARG A 5 21.74 -8.28 13.97
CA ARG A 5 20.69 -8.60 14.97
C ARG A 5 20.20 -7.39 15.77
N ASN A 6 20.97 -6.30 15.79
CA ASN A 6 20.65 -5.10 16.58
C ASN A 6 20.16 -3.91 15.73
N ALA A 7 20.04 -4.07 14.41
CA ALA A 7 19.51 -3.01 13.55
C ALA A 7 17.97 -2.96 13.63
N THR A 8 17.42 -1.75 13.81
CA THR A 8 15.97 -1.51 13.78
C THR A 8 15.40 -1.82 12.39
N CYS A 9 14.09 -2.01 12.30
CA CYS A 9 13.41 -2.20 11.01
C CYS A 9 13.68 -1.02 10.05
N GLU A 10 13.64 0.22 10.57
CA GLU A 10 13.92 1.45 9.82
C GLU A 10 15.29 1.39 9.14
N ASN A 11 16.31 0.90 9.84
CA ASN A 11 17.67 0.80 9.29
C ASN A 11 17.84 -0.34 8.26
N ARG A 12 16.87 -1.27 8.17
CA ARG A 12 16.95 -2.48 7.34
C ARG A 12 16.06 -2.41 6.09
N ILE A 13 15.11 -1.47 6.02
CA ILE A 13 14.09 -1.44 4.98
C ILE A 13 14.67 -1.36 3.56
N ASP A 14 15.67 -0.51 3.36
CA ASP A 14 16.32 -0.33 2.05
C ASP A 14 17.03 -1.59 1.57
N ALA A 15 17.72 -2.28 2.47
CA ALA A 15 18.41 -3.53 2.15
C ALA A 15 17.43 -4.66 1.81
N GLN A 16 16.30 -4.75 2.53
CA GLN A 16 15.24 -5.72 2.23
C GLN A 16 14.59 -5.44 0.88
N LEU A 17 14.23 -4.18 0.62
CA LEU A 17 13.64 -3.76 -0.66
C LEU A 17 14.57 -4.08 -1.84
N LEU A 18 15.86 -3.76 -1.71
CA LEU A 18 16.86 -4.04 -2.73
C LEU A 18 17.06 -5.54 -2.95
N SER A 19 17.03 -6.34 -1.88
CA SER A 19 17.11 -7.81 -1.98
C SER A 19 15.92 -8.38 -2.76
N LEU A 20 14.70 -7.92 -2.43
CA LEU A 20 13.46 -8.36 -3.05
C LEU A 20 13.40 -7.97 -4.53
N GLU A 21 13.73 -6.72 -4.89
CA GLU A 21 13.81 -6.27 -6.30
C GLU A 21 14.76 -7.13 -7.11
N ARG A 22 15.96 -7.39 -6.57
CA ARG A 22 16.97 -8.20 -7.25
C ARG A 22 16.49 -9.62 -7.48
N TRP A 23 15.76 -10.18 -6.52
CA TRP A 23 15.20 -11.51 -6.62
C TRP A 23 14.14 -11.58 -7.74
N TYR A 24 13.13 -10.69 -7.71
CA TYR A 24 12.07 -10.64 -8.72
C TYR A 24 12.60 -10.34 -10.12
N ARG A 25 13.48 -9.34 -10.25
CA ARG A 25 14.09 -8.98 -11.55
C ARG A 25 14.81 -10.16 -12.20
N ARG A 26 15.51 -10.99 -11.41
CA ARG A 26 16.19 -12.18 -11.93
C ARG A 26 15.18 -13.22 -12.41
N ARG A 27 14.06 -13.42 -11.70
CA ARG A 27 13.01 -14.38 -12.07
C ARG A 27 12.26 -13.92 -13.32
N TYR A 28 11.83 -12.66 -13.40
CA TYR A 28 11.18 -12.12 -14.60
C TYR A 28 12.07 -12.24 -15.84
N LYS A 29 13.38 -11.96 -15.74
CA LYS A 29 14.30 -12.18 -16.87
C LYS A 29 14.39 -13.66 -17.31
N ARG A 30 14.29 -14.61 -16.38
CA ARG A 30 14.25 -16.04 -16.70
C ARG A 30 12.92 -16.41 -17.34
N LEU A 31 11.81 -15.83 -16.87
CA LEU A 31 10.46 -16.05 -17.39
C LEU A 31 10.37 -15.56 -18.84
N GLU A 32 10.80 -14.34 -19.11
CA GLU A 32 10.87 -13.78 -20.47
C GLU A 32 11.70 -14.66 -21.42
N LYS A 33 12.79 -15.27 -20.91
CA LYS A 33 13.62 -16.17 -21.70
C LYS A 33 12.91 -17.49 -22.01
N ALA A 34 12.17 -18.06 -21.03
CA ALA A 34 11.37 -19.26 -21.21
C ALA A 34 10.24 -19.04 -22.23
N GLN A 35 9.52 -17.93 -22.10
CA GLN A 35 8.47 -17.49 -23.04
C GLN A 35 9.00 -17.35 -24.47
N ARG A 36 10.15 -16.68 -24.67
CA ARG A 36 10.77 -16.55 -26.00
C ARG A 36 11.24 -17.88 -26.58
N ALA A 37 11.53 -18.86 -25.73
CA ALA A 37 11.93 -20.20 -26.15
C ALA A 37 10.73 -21.14 -26.37
N ASN A 38 9.50 -20.71 -26.06
CA ASN A 38 8.30 -21.56 -25.97
C ASN A 38 8.55 -22.82 -25.08
N ASP A 39 9.19 -22.60 -23.93
CA ASP A 39 9.46 -23.65 -22.92
C ASP A 39 8.40 -23.58 -21.82
N ASP A 40 7.23 -24.15 -22.12
CA ASP A 40 6.03 -24.07 -21.28
C ASP A 40 6.26 -24.64 -19.86
N ALA A 41 7.03 -25.73 -19.74
CA ALA A 41 7.33 -26.35 -18.46
C ALA A 41 8.19 -25.43 -17.56
N ARG A 42 9.15 -24.72 -18.16
CA ARG A 42 9.99 -23.77 -17.42
C ARG A 42 9.24 -22.49 -17.09
N GLU A 43 8.33 -22.07 -17.94
CA GLU A 43 7.42 -20.95 -17.69
C GLU A 43 6.53 -21.21 -16.46
N GLU A 44 5.88 -22.39 -16.40
CA GLU A 44 5.02 -22.78 -15.28
C GLU A 44 5.79 -22.80 -13.94
N GLU A 45 6.98 -23.42 -13.89
CA GLU A 45 7.83 -23.42 -12.69
C GLU A 45 8.19 -22.00 -12.21
N LEU A 46 8.44 -21.08 -13.15
CA LEU A 46 8.78 -19.70 -12.81
C LEU A 46 7.57 -18.89 -12.36
N HIS A 47 6.38 -19.20 -12.87
CA HIS A 47 5.14 -18.62 -12.38
C HIS A 47 4.90 -19.01 -10.92
N GLU A 48 5.02 -20.29 -10.57
CA GLU A 48 4.91 -20.77 -9.19
C GLU A 48 5.95 -20.11 -8.26
N GLU A 49 7.21 -19.96 -8.70
CA GLU A 49 8.23 -19.24 -7.91
C GLU A 49 7.79 -17.79 -7.63
N LEU A 50 7.18 -17.12 -8.61
CA LEU A 50 6.82 -15.71 -8.56
C LEU A 50 5.55 -15.41 -7.74
N GLU A 51 4.76 -16.43 -7.38
CA GLU A 51 3.51 -16.24 -6.68
C GLU A 51 3.72 -15.57 -5.30
N PRO A 52 3.02 -14.46 -5.02
CA PRO A 52 3.06 -13.84 -3.70
C PRO A 52 2.30 -14.70 -2.69
N LEU A 53 2.71 -14.62 -1.41
CA LEU A 53 2.04 -15.36 -0.33
C LEU A 53 0.59 -14.93 -0.10
N ALA A 54 0.28 -13.65 -0.34
CA ALA A 54 -1.06 -13.10 -0.25
C ALA A 54 -1.15 -11.83 -1.08
N VAL A 55 -2.33 -11.56 -1.61
CA VAL A 55 -2.67 -10.29 -2.26
C VAL A 55 -3.95 -9.79 -1.62
N SER A 56 -3.93 -8.53 -1.16
CA SER A 56 -5.12 -7.81 -0.72
C SER A 56 -5.30 -6.57 -1.58
N ALA A 57 -6.54 -6.20 -1.82
CA ALA A 57 -6.90 -4.98 -2.53
C ALA A 57 -7.95 -4.25 -1.71
N ARG A 58 -7.76 -2.93 -1.54
CA ARG A 58 -8.72 -2.05 -0.88
C ARG A 58 -8.94 -0.85 -1.77
N ARG A 59 -10.14 -0.30 -1.74
CA ARG A 59 -10.45 0.93 -2.45
C ARG A 59 -10.17 2.11 -1.54
N LEU A 60 -9.43 3.10 -2.03
CA LEU A 60 -9.20 4.35 -1.32
C LEU A 60 -10.18 5.40 -1.83
N VAL A 61 -10.96 5.99 -0.92
CA VAL A 61 -11.82 7.13 -1.18
C VAL A 61 -11.24 8.34 -0.47
N ARG A 62 -10.80 9.34 -1.25
CA ARG A 62 -10.22 10.58 -0.73
C ARG A 62 -11.25 11.70 -0.78
N VAL A 63 -11.45 12.36 0.36
CA VAL A 63 -12.28 13.56 0.52
C VAL A 63 -11.37 14.75 0.78
N GLU A 64 -11.35 15.71 -0.14
CA GLU A 64 -10.54 16.93 -0.01
C GLU A 64 -11.39 18.07 0.55
N PHE A 65 -10.94 18.68 1.65
CA PHE A 65 -11.71 19.74 2.33
C PHE A 65 -11.32 21.14 1.86
N PHE A 66 -10.02 21.43 1.81
CA PHE A 66 -9.50 22.71 1.35
C PHE A 66 -8.08 22.56 0.81
N TRP A 67 -7.76 23.34 -0.22
CA TRP A 67 -6.48 23.39 -0.91
C TRP A 67 -5.81 24.77 -0.74
N GLY A 68 -4.50 24.85 -0.97
CA GLY A 68 -3.79 26.14 -1.07
C GLY A 68 -3.03 26.61 0.17
N GLY A 69 -2.53 25.69 1.01
CA GLY A 69 -1.71 25.98 2.18
C GLY A 69 -2.52 26.66 3.29
N PRO A 70 -2.71 26.04 4.47
CA PRO A 70 -2.65 24.60 4.72
C PRO A 70 -3.66 23.84 3.83
N SER A 71 -3.46 22.54 3.68
CA SER A 71 -4.42 21.64 3.03
C SER A 71 -4.87 20.54 3.98
N ALA A 72 -6.08 20.06 3.79
CA ALA A 72 -6.61 18.94 4.54
C ALA A 72 -7.40 18.00 3.65
N HIS A 73 -7.18 16.70 3.88
CA HIS A 73 -7.96 15.65 3.25
C HIS A 73 -8.16 14.49 4.23
N MET A 74 -9.12 13.65 3.90
CA MET A 74 -9.39 12.40 4.59
C MET A 74 -9.31 11.26 3.58
N ASP A 75 -8.64 10.19 3.98
CA ASP A 75 -8.54 8.95 3.23
C ASP A 75 -9.37 7.87 3.94
N ALA A 76 -10.35 7.32 3.25
CA ALA A 76 -11.16 6.19 3.71
C ALA A 76 -10.79 4.93 2.91
N GLU A 77 -10.31 3.91 3.61
CA GLU A 77 -10.10 2.58 3.05
C GLU A 77 -11.42 1.80 3.11
N VAL A 78 -11.88 1.35 1.94
CA VAL A 78 -13.12 0.59 1.77
C VAL A 78 -12.79 -0.84 1.38
N ASP A 79 -13.37 -1.78 2.11
CA ASP A 79 -13.30 -3.21 1.84
C ASP A 79 -14.72 -3.80 1.90
N ASN A 80 -15.10 -4.57 0.89
CA ASN A 80 -16.45 -5.15 0.76
C ASN A 80 -17.61 -4.15 0.97
N GLY A 81 -17.44 -2.92 0.49
CA GLY A 81 -18.43 -1.85 0.59
C GLY A 81 -18.53 -1.19 1.97
N GLN A 82 -17.63 -1.51 2.91
CA GLN A 82 -17.58 -0.93 4.24
C GLN A 82 -16.26 -0.17 4.45
N VAL A 83 -16.33 0.95 5.17
CA VAL A 83 -15.12 1.66 5.59
C VAL A 83 -14.44 0.84 6.69
N VAL A 84 -13.20 0.39 6.45
CA VAL A 84 -12.42 -0.39 7.41
C VAL A 84 -11.37 0.44 8.14
N ALA A 85 -10.96 1.56 7.55
CA ALA A 85 -10.09 2.53 8.18
C ALA A 85 -10.33 3.92 7.58
N ALA A 86 -10.22 4.96 8.40
CA ALA A 86 -10.24 6.33 7.92
C ALA A 86 -9.12 7.13 8.60
N THR A 87 -8.39 7.92 7.82
CA THR A 87 -7.28 8.74 8.30
C THR A 87 -7.47 10.17 7.85
N PHE A 88 -7.38 11.11 8.79
CA PHE A 88 -7.32 12.53 8.50
C PHE A 88 -5.87 12.96 8.31
N HIS A 89 -5.63 13.76 7.28
CA HIS A 89 -4.33 14.33 6.94
C HIS A 89 -4.42 15.85 6.94
N PHE A 90 -3.57 16.49 7.72
CA PHE A 90 -3.37 17.93 7.71
C PHE A 90 -1.95 18.23 7.27
N LEU A 91 -1.81 19.09 6.27
CA LEU A 91 -0.54 19.51 5.68
C LEU A 91 -0.47 21.03 5.77
N ASP A 92 0.44 21.55 6.60
CA ASP A 92 0.76 22.97 6.64
C ASP A 92 1.89 23.30 5.64
N TRP A 93 2.26 24.57 5.51
CA TRP A 93 3.37 24.99 4.64
C TRP A 93 4.74 24.39 5.02
N PHE A 94 4.90 23.95 6.27
CA PHE A 94 6.19 23.51 6.81
C PHE A 94 6.23 22.01 7.14
N ASP A 95 5.12 21.44 7.58
CA ASP A 95 5.04 20.05 8.01
C ASP A 95 3.64 19.45 7.78
N GLY A 96 3.45 18.21 8.22
CA GLY A 96 2.18 17.53 8.15
C GLY A 96 1.98 16.53 9.26
N ALA A 97 0.72 16.26 9.58
CA ALA A 97 0.32 15.29 10.58
C ALA A 97 -0.87 14.47 10.09
N SER A 98 -0.95 13.22 10.56
CA SER A 98 -2.06 12.31 10.26
C SER A 98 -2.61 11.70 11.54
N ARG A 99 -3.93 11.47 11.60
CA ARG A 99 -4.61 10.82 12.73
C ARG A 99 -5.69 9.87 12.24
N SER A 100 -5.84 8.74 12.90
CA SER A 100 -6.98 7.85 12.69
C SER A 100 -8.27 8.56 13.10
N ILE A 101 -9.31 8.38 12.30
CA ILE A 101 -10.68 8.81 12.58
C ILE A 101 -11.40 7.60 13.17
N ASP A 102 -12.04 7.80 14.33
CA ASP A 102 -12.81 6.76 15.01
C ASP A 102 -14.17 7.29 15.48
N GLU A 103 -15.09 6.37 15.75
CA GLU A 103 -16.47 6.68 16.14
C GLU A 103 -16.56 7.46 17.47
N ASN A 104 -15.63 7.24 18.40
CA ASN A 104 -15.65 7.87 19.72
C ASN A 104 -15.14 9.31 19.67
N SER A 105 -14.08 9.55 18.91
CA SER A 105 -13.38 10.84 18.83
C SER A 105 -13.93 11.73 17.73
N ASN A 106 -14.32 11.14 16.59
CA ASN A 106 -14.63 11.86 15.35
C ASN A 106 -15.86 11.31 14.62
N PRO A 107 -17.02 11.14 15.29
CA PRO A 107 -18.19 10.47 14.72
C PRO A 107 -18.71 11.12 13.44
N ALA A 108 -18.66 12.46 13.34
CA ALA A 108 -19.13 13.18 12.16
C ALA A 108 -18.24 12.96 10.92
N LEU A 109 -16.92 12.85 11.11
CA LEU A 109 -15.99 12.60 10.01
C LEU A 109 -16.06 11.14 9.55
N LEU A 110 -16.25 10.20 10.48
CA LEU A 110 -16.46 8.80 10.14
C LEU A 110 -17.73 8.62 9.30
N ARG A 111 -18.83 9.26 9.71
CA ARG A 111 -20.07 9.27 8.94
C ARG A 111 -19.89 9.85 7.53
N LEU A 112 -19.14 10.94 7.39
CA LEU A 112 -18.82 11.50 6.07
C LEU A 112 -18.01 10.50 5.23
N ALA A 113 -17.06 9.78 5.83
CA ALA A 113 -16.28 8.75 5.15
C ALA A 113 -17.18 7.64 4.61
N GLU A 114 -18.14 7.17 5.41
CA GLU A 114 -19.12 6.16 5.02
C GLU A 114 -20.02 6.67 3.88
N GLU A 115 -20.59 7.87 4.01
CA GLU A 115 -21.44 8.48 2.97
C GLU A 115 -20.68 8.64 1.64
N MET A 116 -19.41 9.08 1.68
CA MET A 116 -18.61 9.23 0.45
C MET A 116 -18.13 7.89 -0.11
N ALA A 117 -17.91 6.89 0.74
CA ALA A 117 -17.63 5.53 0.31
C ALA A 117 -18.82 4.93 -0.47
N GLU A 118 -20.06 5.15 0.00
CA GLU A 118 -21.27 4.70 -0.69
C GLU A 118 -21.42 5.33 -2.08
N VAL A 119 -21.13 6.63 -2.23
CA VAL A 119 -21.22 7.32 -3.55
C VAL A 119 -20.13 6.86 -4.51
N ALA A 120 -18.97 6.44 -4.00
CA ALA A 120 -17.85 6.04 -4.83
C ALA A 120 -17.98 4.61 -5.39
N LEU A 121 -18.80 3.75 -4.78
CA LEU A 121 -19.00 2.34 -5.20
C LEU A 121 -19.80 2.22 -6.50
#